data_AF-A0A523GZM4-F1
#
_entry.id   AF-A0A523GZM4-F1
#
_cell.length_a   1.000
_cell.length_b   1.000
_cell.length_c   1.000
_cell.angle_alpha   90.00
_cell.angle_beta   90.00
_cell.angle_gamma   90.00
#
_symmetry.space_group_name_H-M   'P 1'
#
loop_
_entity.id
_entity.type
_entity.pdbx_description
1 polymer ?
#
loop_
_entity_poly.entity_id
_entity_poly.type
_entity_poly.pdbx_seq_one_letter_code
_entity_poly.pdbx_strand_id
1 'polypeptide(L)'
;PKNYFNDFLGLGLSGGVHGKRSKIDVVSIGSFSFTNVNVAYPDSLALKNLRLNDIRSGTLGSDILKRFTVIMDYGSKKMTLRKNSFFNRPFHYNMAGIVVEHDGIIPIKDVTDRSDRSIRIQQNTRSTSVVSIYVNPLFTFFLAPKFVVAEVRDGSPAHLAGVLKGDELLSINGKPFYEYKLQEIYELFSSKSGRKIVLRINRNGVKFKKRFVLKEVL
;
A
#
# COMPACT_ATOMS: atom_id res chain seq x y z
N PRO A 1 -21.88 4.59 14.63
CA PRO A 1 -20.87 5.24 15.50
C PRO A 1 -21.08 6.76 15.46
N LYS A 2 -20.75 7.49 16.54
CA LYS A 2 -20.89 8.98 16.58
C LYS A 2 -19.82 9.68 15.72
N ASN A 3 -18.55 9.26 15.82
CA ASN A 3 -17.45 9.75 15.00
C ASN A 3 -17.07 8.69 13.97
N TYR A 4 -17.19 8.98 12.68
CA TYR A 4 -16.84 8.04 11.62
C TYR A 4 -16.46 8.75 10.32
N PHE A 5 -15.85 7.99 9.41
CA PHE A 5 -15.73 8.36 8.00
C PHE A 5 -16.08 7.18 7.10
N ASN A 6 -16.56 7.47 5.89
CA ASN A 6 -16.80 6.46 4.88
C ASN A 6 -15.48 6.04 4.23
N ASP A 7 -15.30 4.74 4.01
CA ASP A 7 -14.07 4.20 3.45
C ASP A 7 -14.31 2.87 2.73
N PHE A 8 -13.31 2.49 1.93
CA PHE A 8 -13.17 1.12 1.45
C PHE A 8 -12.65 0.24 2.59
N LEU A 9 -13.43 -0.78 2.94
CA LEU A 9 -13.13 -1.65 4.08
C LEU A 9 -12.22 -2.83 3.69
N GLY A 10 -12.26 -3.24 2.42
CA GLY A 10 -11.44 -4.31 1.87
C GLY A 10 -12.15 -5.07 0.75
N LEU A 11 -11.56 -6.18 0.32
CA LEU A 11 -12.15 -7.10 -0.64
C LEU A 11 -12.70 -8.32 0.09
N GLY A 12 -13.96 -8.67 -0.17
CA GLY A 12 -14.56 -9.95 0.18
C GLY A 12 -14.63 -10.88 -1.03
N LEU A 13 -15.13 -12.10 -0.83
CA LEU A 13 -15.31 -13.07 -1.92
C LEU A 13 -16.24 -12.56 -3.04
N SER A 14 -17.16 -11.65 -2.69
CA SER A 14 -18.11 -11.04 -3.62
C SER A 14 -17.64 -9.67 -4.16
N GLY A 15 -16.39 -9.28 -3.91
CA GLY A 15 -15.82 -8.01 -4.35
C GLY A 15 -15.65 -6.97 -3.24
N GLY A 16 -15.62 -5.70 -3.64
CA GLY A 16 -15.34 -4.57 -2.75
C GLY A 16 -16.36 -4.38 -1.64
N VAL A 17 -15.88 -4.25 -0.41
CA VAL A 17 -16.69 -3.98 0.78
C VAL A 17 -16.49 -2.53 1.19
N HIS A 18 -17.59 -1.79 1.26
CA HIS A 18 -17.62 -0.41 1.70
C HIS A 18 -18.35 -0.29 3.04
N GLY A 19 -18.11 0.83 3.71
CA GLY A 19 -18.86 1.22 4.89
C GLY A 19 -18.13 2.25 5.72
N LYS A 20 -18.33 2.20 7.04
CA LYS A 20 -17.86 3.23 7.96
C LYS A 20 -16.68 2.74 8.78
N ARG A 21 -15.64 3.56 8.91
CA ARG A 21 -14.55 3.36 9.88
C ARG A 21 -14.73 4.30 11.07
N SER A 22 -14.41 3.81 12.26
CA SER A 22 -14.46 4.53 13.53
C SER A 22 -13.43 3.95 14.47
N LYS A 23 -12.99 4.71 15.48
CA LYS A 23 -12.22 4.16 16.58
C LYS A 23 -13.14 3.83 17.77
N ILE A 24 -12.72 2.88 18.59
CA ILE A 24 -13.32 2.57 19.90
C ILE A 24 -12.30 2.81 21.00
N ASP A 25 -12.77 3.31 22.13
CA ASP A 25 -11.88 3.83 23.17
C ASP A 25 -11.06 2.73 23.83
N VAL A 26 -11.69 1.59 24.16
CA VAL A 26 -11.05 0.46 24.83
C VAL A 26 -11.56 -0.87 24.27
N VAL A 27 -10.64 -1.81 24.04
CA VAL A 27 -10.93 -3.24 23.81
C VAL A 27 -10.09 -4.06 24.77
N SER A 28 -10.72 -5.02 25.44
CA SER A 28 -10.03 -5.96 26.32
C SER A 28 -10.18 -7.40 25.84
N ILE A 29 -9.08 -8.15 25.84
CA ILE A 29 -9.03 -9.58 25.51
C ILE A 29 -8.19 -10.27 26.60
N GLY A 30 -8.86 -11.02 27.48
CA GLY A 30 -8.21 -11.56 28.67
C GLY A 30 -7.60 -10.45 29.52
N SER A 31 -6.30 -10.54 29.80
CA SER A 31 -5.53 -9.52 30.53
C SER A 31 -4.96 -8.40 29.65
N PHE A 32 -5.19 -8.43 28.33
CA PHE A 32 -4.69 -7.39 27.43
C PHE A 32 -5.75 -6.31 27.22
N SER A 33 -5.33 -5.05 27.26
CA SER A 33 -6.18 -3.90 26.97
C SER A 33 -5.53 -3.04 25.89
N PHE A 34 -6.33 -2.56 24.96
CA PHE A 34 -5.94 -1.70 23.86
C PHE A 34 -6.82 -0.47 23.83
N THR A 35 -6.23 0.68 23.56
CA THR A 35 -6.96 1.94 23.41
C THR A 35 -6.97 2.42 21.98
N ASN A 36 -7.98 3.23 21.64
CA ASN A 36 -8.11 3.89 20.35
C ASN A 36 -8.07 2.92 19.15
N VAL A 37 -8.81 1.82 19.24
CA VAL A 37 -8.73 0.69 18.31
C VAL A 37 -9.57 0.93 17.07
N ASN A 38 -9.03 0.60 15.90
CA ASN A 38 -9.76 0.70 14.64
C ASN A 38 -10.90 -0.33 14.56
N VAL A 39 -12.13 0.13 14.27
CA VAL A 39 -13.29 -0.71 13.95
C VAL A 39 -13.86 -0.36 12.57
N ALA A 40 -14.35 -1.37 11.87
CA ALA A 40 -15.03 -1.22 10.58
C ALA A 40 -16.48 -1.69 10.67
N TYR A 41 -17.40 -0.92 10.10
CA TYR A 41 -18.83 -1.20 10.02
C TYR A 41 -19.23 -1.34 8.55
N PRO A 42 -19.26 -2.57 8.00
CA PRO A 42 -19.67 -2.81 6.62
C PRO A 42 -21.12 -2.40 6.36
N ASP A 43 -21.37 -1.90 5.15
CA ASP A 43 -22.73 -1.60 4.71
C ASP A 43 -23.57 -2.88 4.55
N SER A 44 -24.89 -2.73 4.69
CA SER A 44 -25.85 -3.83 4.67
C SER A 44 -25.79 -4.70 3.40
N LEU A 45 -25.43 -4.13 2.26
CA LEU A 45 -25.25 -4.86 0.99
C LEU A 45 -24.16 -5.92 1.08
N ALA A 46 -23.08 -5.66 1.81
CA ALA A 46 -22.00 -6.63 2.03
C ALA A 46 -22.42 -7.77 2.98
N LEU A 47 -23.54 -7.63 3.70
CA LEU A 47 -24.04 -8.57 4.70
C LEU A 47 -25.27 -9.35 4.22
N LYS A 48 -25.83 -9.02 3.05
CA LYS A 48 -27.10 -9.58 2.55
C LYS A 48 -27.13 -11.11 2.44
N ASN A 49 -25.98 -11.74 2.19
CA ASN A 49 -25.86 -13.20 2.01
C ASN A 49 -25.49 -13.94 3.30
N LEU A 50 -25.22 -13.22 4.40
CA LEU A 50 -24.88 -13.82 5.69
C LEU A 50 -26.16 -13.96 6.50
N ARG A 51 -26.68 -15.20 6.62
CA ARG A 51 -27.76 -15.54 7.55
C ARG A 51 -27.24 -15.51 8.98
N LEU A 52 -26.98 -14.30 9.49
CA LEU A 52 -26.57 -14.07 10.87
C LEU A 52 -27.75 -13.42 11.56
N ASN A 53 -28.38 -14.17 12.45
CA ASN A 53 -29.24 -13.59 13.48
C ASN A 53 -28.35 -12.68 14.34
N ASP A 54 -28.89 -11.53 14.71
CA ASP A 54 -28.38 -10.60 15.72
C ASP A 54 -27.34 -9.54 15.32
N ILE A 55 -27.44 -8.45 16.08
CA ILE A 55 -26.83 -7.14 15.97
C ILE A 55 -25.30 -7.27 15.85
N ARG A 56 -24.76 -7.06 14.63
CA ARG A 56 -23.31 -6.97 14.41
C ARG A 56 -22.80 -5.57 14.75
N SER A 57 -22.08 -5.44 15.86
CA SER A 57 -21.49 -4.18 16.35
C SER A 57 -20.15 -3.78 15.69
N GLY A 58 -19.93 -4.20 14.44
CA GLY A 58 -18.71 -3.92 13.65
C GLY A 58 -17.79 -5.13 13.46
N THR A 59 -16.61 -4.87 12.91
CA THR A 59 -15.55 -5.85 12.64
C THR A 59 -14.30 -5.43 13.37
N LEU A 60 -13.81 -6.34 14.21
CA LEU A 60 -12.56 -6.24 14.96
C LEU A 60 -11.82 -7.55 14.76
N GLY A 61 -10.50 -7.51 14.64
CA GLY A 61 -9.75 -8.74 14.39
C GLY A 61 -8.34 -8.48 13.92
N SER A 62 -8.13 -8.40 12.61
CA SER A 62 -6.79 -8.39 12.00
C SER A 62 -5.81 -7.38 12.62
N ASP A 63 -6.26 -6.15 12.88
CA ASP A 63 -5.42 -5.09 13.45
C ASP A 63 -5.05 -5.33 14.92
N ILE A 64 -5.87 -6.09 15.65
CA ILE A 64 -5.57 -6.57 17.02
C ILE A 64 -4.75 -7.87 16.95
N LEU A 65 -5.19 -8.86 16.18
CA LEU A 65 -4.59 -10.19 16.13
C LEU A 65 -3.15 -10.18 15.61
N LYS A 66 -2.79 -9.27 14.69
CA LYS A 66 -1.39 -9.14 14.22
C LYS A 66 -0.39 -8.79 15.32
N ARG A 67 -0.87 -8.35 16.48
CA ARG A 67 -0.09 -8.00 17.69
C ARG A 67 0.33 -9.21 18.51
N PHE A 68 -0.16 -10.38 18.11
CA PHE A 68 0.10 -11.64 18.75
C PHE A 68 0.64 -12.65 17.74
N THR A 69 1.49 -13.56 18.20
CA THR A 69 1.57 -14.90 17.62
C THR A 69 0.31 -15.63 18.06
N VAL A 70 -0.55 -15.97 17.10
CA VAL A 70 -1.81 -16.67 17.31
C VAL A 70 -1.63 -18.14 17.00
N ILE A 71 -1.97 -19.02 17.94
CA ILE A 71 -2.02 -20.47 17.72
C ILE A 71 -3.48 -20.90 17.84
N MET A 72 -4.00 -21.51 16.78
CA MET A 72 -5.36 -22.07 16.73
C MET A 72 -5.27 -23.58 16.85
N ASP A 73 -5.68 -24.12 18.00
CA ASP A 73 -5.88 -25.55 18.18
C ASP A 73 -7.36 -25.86 17.95
N TYR A 74 -7.67 -26.34 16.76
CA TYR A 74 -9.04 -26.69 16.37
C TYR A 74 -9.56 -27.91 17.14
N GLY A 75 -8.69 -28.86 17.47
CA GLY A 75 -9.07 -30.09 18.18
C GLY A 75 -9.51 -29.79 19.61
N SER A 76 -8.73 -28.99 20.34
CA SER A 76 -9.09 -28.55 21.69
C SER A 76 -9.99 -27.30 21.72
N LYS A 77 -10.30 -26.72 20.56
CA LYS A 77 -11.06 -25.46 20.41
C LYS A 77 -10.44 -24.30 21.21
N LYS A 78 -9.10 -24.24 21.26
CA LYS A 78 -8.35 -23.22 22.00
C LYS A 78 -7.61 -22.28 21.07
N MET A 79 -7.59 -21.01 21.45
CA MET A 79 -6.75 -19.99 20.84
C MET A 79 -5.75 -19.47 21.86
N THR A 80 -4.46 -19.54 21.55
CA THR A 80 -3.39 -19.00 22.38
C THR A 80 -2.84 -17.72 21.75
N LEU A 81 -2.73 -16.66 22.56
CA LEU A 81 -2.24 -15.34 22.15
C LEU A 81 -0.94 -15.01 22.89
N ARG A 82 0.18 -14.95 22.17
CA ARG A 82 1.47 -14.50 22.72
C ARG A 82 1.86 -13.17 22.09
N LYS A 83 2.17 -12.14 22.88
CA LYS A 83 2.58 -10.82 22.36
C LYS A 83 3.76 -10.97 21.39
N ASN A 84 3.75 -10.21 20.29
CA ASN A 84 4.87 -10.13 19.34
C ASN A 84 5.40 -8.68 19.23
N SER A 85 6.33 -8.44 18.31
CA SER A 85 6.95 -7.12 18.10
C SER A 85 5.97 -6.02 17.64
N PHE A 86 4.77 -6.37 17.18
CA PHE A 86 3.74 -5.42 16.79
C PHE A 86 2.86 -4.98 17.98
N PHE A 87 2.99 -5.61 19.17
CA PHE A 87 2.05 -5.44 20.27
C PHE A 87 1.80 -3.99 20.67
N ASN A 88 2.85 -3.18 20.78
CA ASN A 88 2.79 -1.79 21.20
C ASN A 88 2.63 -0.78 20.04
N ARG A 89 2.42 -1.22 18.79
CA ARG A 89 2.27 -0.28 17.66
C ARG A 89 0.96 0.52 17.77
N PRO A 90 0.88 1.78 17.32
CA PRO A 90 -0.39 2.49 17.33
C PRO A 90 -1.39 1.92 16.32
N PHE A 91 -2.68 2.19 16.51
CA PHE A 91 -3.75 1.89 15.55
C PHE A 91 -3.95 3.09 14.63
N HIS A 92 -3.30 3.06 13.46
CA HIS A 92 -3.47 4.10 12.45
C HIS A 92 -4.33 3.60 11.30
N TYR A 93 -5.14 4.49 10.75
CA TYR A 93 -5.76 4.27 9.46
C TYR A 93 -4.81 4.58 8.32
N ASN A 94 -5.22 4.15 7.13
CA ASN A 94 -4.65 4.62 5.88
C ASN A 94 -4.90 6.14 5.73
N MET A 95 -3.86 6.92 6.01
CA MET A 95 -3.90 8.38 5.97
C MET A 95 -3.79 8.94 4.55
N ALA A 96 -3.31 8.14 3.60
CA ALA A 96 -3.24 8.52 2.19
C ALA A 96 -4.62 8.46 1.53
N GLY A 97 -5.44 7.49 1.96
CA GLY A 97 -6.71 7.14 1.33
C GLY A 97 -6.55 6.41 0.00
N ILE A 98 -5.46 5.66 -0.19
CA ILE A 98 -5.21 4.84 -1.40
C ILE A 98 -5.21 3.38 -1.02
N VAL A 99 -6.00 2.57 -1.74
CA VAL A 99 -5.93 1.11 -1.68
C VAL A 99 -5.15 0.63 -2.89
N VAL A 100 -4.18 -0.26 -2.65
CA VAL A 100 -3.30 -0.78 -3.69
C VAL A 100 -3.53 -2.27 -3.84
N GLU A 101 -3.64 -2.72 -5.09
CA GLU A 101 -3.74 -4.13 -5.42
C GLU A 101 -2.70 -4.53 -6.44
N HIS A 102 -2.48 -5.84 -6.51
CA HIS A 102 -1.60 -6.46 -7.48
C HIS A 102 -2.39 -6.76 -8.76
N ASP A 103 -1.90 -6.31 -9.91
CA ASP A 103 -2.55 -6.43 -11.22
C ASP A 103 -1.66 -7.23 -12.19
N GLY A 104 -1.31 -8.44 -11.79
CA GLY A 104 -0.45 -9.32 -12.59
C GLY A 104 1.02 -8.90 -12.62
N ILE A 105 1.71 -9.23 -13.71
CA ILE A 105 3.16 -9.04 -13.84
C ILE A 105 3.48 -8.25 -15.10
N ILE A 106 4.54 -7.46 -15.04
CA ILE A 106 5.02 -6.64 -16.17
C ILE A 106 6.51 -6.91 -16.43
N PRO A 107 6.94 -6.89 -17.71
CA PRO A 107 8.36 -6.92 -18.03
C PRO A 107 9.00 -5.57 -17.70
N ILE A 108 10.04 -5.59 -16.87
CA ILE A 108 10.86 -4.43 -16.54
C ILE A 108 12.15 -4.52 -17.34
N LYS A 109 12.48 -3.41 -18.02
CA LYS A 109 13.74 -3.20 -18.72
C LYS A 109 14.66 -2.41 -17.81
N ASP A 110 15.80 -3.00 -17.45
CA ASP A 110 16.83 -2.34 -16.64
C ASP A 110 18.12 -2.17 -17.47
N VAL A 111 18.88 -1.12 -17.18
CA VAL A 111 20.16 -0.84 -17.83
C VAL A 111 21.25 -1.50 -17.01
N THR A 112 21.90 -2.51 -17.58
CA THR A 112 23.09 -3.10 -16.96
C THR A 112 24.23 -2.13 -17.20
N ASP A 113 24.69 -1.44 -16.16
CA ASP A 113 25.75 -0.43 -16.20
C ASP A 113 27.15 -1.05 -16.42
N ARG A 114 27.28 -1.81 -17.50
CA ARG A 114 28.54 -2.22 -18.11
C ARG A 114 28.73 -1.39 -19.36
N SER A 115 28.83 -0.07 -19.19
CA SER A 115 29.34 0.77 -20.27
C SER A 115 30.82 0.43 -20.43
N ASP A 116 31.13 -0.37 -21.44
CA ASP A 116 32.49 -0.54 -21.94
C ASP A 116 32.92 0.81 -22.54
N ARG A 117 33.27 1.77 -21.68
CA ARG A 117 33.70 3.14 -22.05
C ARG A 117 35.08 3.06 -22.69
N SER A 118 35.14 2.47 -23.88
CA SER A 118 36.32 2.51 -24.71
C SER A 118 36.36 3.85 -25.43
N ILE A 119 37.13 4.79 -24.87
CA ILE A 119 37.47 6.04 -25.55
C ILE A 119 38.50 5.70 -26.63
N ARG A 120 38.13 5.81 -27.90
CA ARG A 120 39.07 5.68 -29.03
C ARG A 120 39.42 7.06 -29.56
N ILE A 121 40.69 7.47 -29.38
CA ILE A 121 41.23 8.71 -29.93
C ILE A 121 41.84 8.39 -31.28
N GLN A 122 41.27 8.92 -32.36
CA GLN A 122 41.84 8.79 -33.70
C GLN A 122 42.66 10.05 -34.01
N GLN A 123 43.99 9.91 -34.06
CA GLN A 123 44.87 10.98 -34.49
C GLN A 123 44.82 11.09 -36.02
N ASN A 124 44.33 12.21 -36.53
CA ASN A 124 44.42 12.55 -37.94
C ASN A 124 45.44 13.68 -38.10
N THR A 125 46.29 13.61 -39.13
CA THR A 125 47.46 14.48 -39.40
C THR A 125 47.12 15.93 -39.79
N ARG A 126 45.95 16.44 -39.42
CA ARG A 126 45.59 17.86 -39.47
C ARG A 126 44.80 18.21 -38.21
N SER A 127 45.47 18.92 -37.29
CA SER A 127 45.03 19.82 -36.19
C SER A 127 43.70 19.64 -35.44
N THR A 128 42.89 18.62 -35.69
CA THR A 128 41.59 18.37 -35.06
C THR A 128 41.51 16.91 -34.65
N SER A 129 41.64 16.66 -33.35
CA SER A 129 41.44 15.34 -32.75
C SER A 129 39.94 15.08 -32.57
N VAL A 130 39.41 14.05 -33.23
CA VAL A 130 38.01 13.61 -33.05
C VAL A 130 37.98 12.52 -31.99
N VAL A 131 37.20 12.73 -30.93
CA VAL A 131 36.94 11.75 -29.87
C VAL A 131 35.59 11.08 -30.14
N SER A 132 35.62 9.79 -30.50
CA SER A 132 34.40 9.00 -30.68
C SER A 132 34.12 8.19 -29.41
N ILE A 133 32.96 8.42 -28.80
CA ILE A 133 32.49 7.68 -27.62
C ILE A 133 31.44 6.69 -28.07
N TYR A 134 31.76 5.40 -28.05
CA TYR A 134 30.80 4.33 -28.32
C TYR A 134 30.09 3.95 -27.02
N VAL A 135 28.76 4.13 -26.98
CA VAL A 135 27.92 3.72 -25.84
C VAL A 135 27.01 2.60 -26.31
N ASN A 136 27.31 1.36 -25.94
CA ASN A 136 26.46 0.19 -26.20
C ASN A 136 25.75 -0.20 -24.90
N PRO A 137 24.51 0.24 -24.66
CA PRO A 137 23.79 -0.13 -23.44
C PRO A 137 23.37 -1.60 -23.51
N LEU A 138 23.79 -2.41 -22.54
CA LEU A 138 23.22 -3.73 -22.30
C LEU A 138 21.95 -3.59 -21.46
N PHE A 139 20.91 -4.32 -21.83
CA PHE A 139 19.65 -4.33 -21.09
C PHE A 139 19.39 -5.71 -20.50
N THR A 140 18.92 -5.73 -19.26
CA THR A 140 18.37 -6.93 -18.64
C THR A 140 16.86 -6.79 -18.55
N PHE A 141 16.14 -7.87 -18.84
CA PHE A 141 14.69 -7.94 -18.69
C PHE A 141 14.34 -8.90 -17.57
N PHE A 142 13.45 -8.49 -16.68
CA PHE A 142 12.90 -9.36 -15.64
C PHE A 142 11.41 -9.09 -15.45
N LEU A 143 10.69 -10.09 -14.92
CA LEU A 143 9.27 -9.96 -14.63
C LEU A 143 9.09 -9.42 -13.21
N ALA A 144 8.23 -8.43 -13.07
CA ALA A 144 7.98 -7.76 -11.80
C ALA A 144 6.47 -7.65 -11.51
N PRO A 145 6.07 -7.68 -10.23
CA PRO A 145 4.71 -7.36 -9.79
C PRO A 145 4.23 -6.00 -10.31
N LYS A 146 3.04 -5.98 -10.93
CA LYS A 146 2.36 -4.74 -11.29
C LYS A 146 1.42 -4.33 -10.17
N PHE A 147 1.43 -3.04 -9.81
CA PHE A 147 0.54 -2.49 -8.80
C PHE A 147 -0.34 -1.40 -9.39
N VAL A 148 -1.62 -1.41 -9.02
CA VAL A 148 -2.59 -0.41 -9.44
C VAL A 148 -3.37 0.13 -8.24
N VAL A 149 -3.91 1.33 -8.40
CA VAL A 149 -4.83 1.92 -7.43
C VAL A 149 -6.18 1.23 -7.56
N ALA A 150 -6.53 0.41 -6.57
CA ALA A 150 -7.80 -0.29 -6.50
C ALA A 150 -8.95 0.67 -6.15
N GLU A 151 -8.71 1.53 -5.15
CA GLU A 151 -9.68 2.51 -4.67
C GLU A 151 -8.99 3.75 -4.11
N VAL A 152 -9.69 4.89 -4.18
CA VAL A 152 -9.27 6.15 -3.57
C VAL A 152 -10.41 6.69 -2.74
N ARG A 153 -10.17 6.95 -1.46
CA ARG A 153 -11.19 7.53 -0.58
C ARG A 153 -11.41 9.00 -0.91
N ASP A 154 -12.67 9.40 -1.06
CA ASP A 154 -13.05 10.78 -1.32
C ASP A 154 -12.56 11.73 -0.21
N GLY A 155 -12.13 12.92 -0.62
CA GLY A 155 -11.57 13.95 0.27
C GLY A 155 -10.23 13.58 0.93
N SER A 156 -9.64 12.42 0.62
CA SER A 156 -8.33 12.03 1.14
C SER A 156 -7.18 12.84 0.51
N PRO A 157 -5.99 12.88 1.14
CA PRO A 157 -4.83 13.57 0.56
C PRO A 157 -4.47 13.10 -0.85
N ALA A 158 -4.63 11.81 -1.15
CA ALA A 158 -4.38 11.28 -2.48
C ALA A 158 -5.44 11.69 -3.49
N HIS A 159 -6.72 11.69 -3.09
CA HIS A 159 -7.81 12.18 -3.93
C HIS A 159 -7.60 13.64 -4.31
N LEU A 160 -7.24 14.48 -3.34
CA LEU A 160 -6.96 15.91 -3.58
C LEU A 160 -5.72 16.14 -4.44
N ALA A 161 -4.74 15.21 -4.42
CA ALA A 161 -3.61 15.23 -5.34
C ALA A 161 -3.98 14.76 -6.75
N GLY A 162 -5.21 14.28 -6.96
CA GLY A 162 -5.72 13.78 -8.23
C GLY A 162 -5.21 12.39 -8.60
N VAL A 163 -4.94 11.54 -7.61
CA VAL A 163 -4.80 10.09 -7.80
C VAL A 163 -6.19 9.50 -8.02
N LEU A 164 -6.33 8.62 -9.00
CA LEU A 164 -7.59 8.01 -9.39
C LEU A 164 -7.48 6.48 -9.37
N LYS A 165 -8.63 5.82 -9.23
CA LYS A 165 -8.75 4.38 -9.44
C LYS A 165 -8.25 3.99 -10.84
N GLY A 166 -7.51 2.90 -10.92
CA GLY A 166 -6.90 2.39 -12.16
C GLY A 166 -5.54 3.00 -12.49
N ASP A 167 -5.04 3.98 -11.73
CA ASP A 167 -3.68 4.48 -11.91
C ASP A 167 -2.66 3.37 -11.65
N GLU A 168 -1.74 3.16 -12.59
CA GLU A 168 -0.62 2.24 -12.41
C GLU A 168 0.45 2.91 -11.55
N LEU A 169 0.94 2.19 -10.54
CA LEU A 169 1.87 2.69 -9.54
C LEU A 169 3.31 2.36 -9.92
N LEU A 170 4.11 3.37 -10.27
CA LEU A 170 5.47 3.19 -10.76
C LEU A 170 6.50 3.28 -9.63
N SER A 171 6.47 4.35 -8.84
CA SER A 171 7.35 4.52 -7.67
C SER A 171 6.70 5.33 -6.56
N ILE A 172 7.14 5.06 -5.34
CA ILE A 172 6.80 5.82 -4.14
C ILE A 172 8.08 6.28 -3.44
N ASN A 173 8.18 7.59 -3.18
CA ASN A 173 9.36 8.25 -2.61
C ASN A 173 10.67 7.95 -3.35
N GLY A 174 10.60 7.72 -4.66
CA GLY A 174 11.75 7.45 -5.52
C GLY A 174 12.10 5.97 -5.68
N LYS A 175 11.61 5.09 -4.81
CA LYS A 175 11.80 3.65 -4.93
C LYS A 175 10.68 3.02 -5.77
N PRO A 176 10.99 2.14 -6.76
CA PRO A 176 9.99 1.46 -7.57
C PRO A 176 9.02 0.61 -6.75
N PHE A 177 7.75 0.51 -7.19
CA PHE A 177 6.73 -0.26 -6.48
C PHE A 177 7.03 -1.76 -6.41
N TYR A 178 7.62 -2.33 -7.47
CA TYR A 178 7.96 -3.75 -7.51
C TYR A 178 9.01 -4.17 -6.47
N GLU A 179 9.77 -3.22 -5.90
CA GLU A 179 10.72 -3.49 -4.83
C GLU A 179 10.09 -3.41 -3.43
N TYR A 180 8.81 -3.09 -3.32
CA TYR A 180 8.07 -3.10 -2.07
C TYR A 180 7.20 -4.35 -1.95
N LYS A 181 7.12 -4.88 -0.74
CA LYS A 181 6.02 -5.79 -0.39
C LYS A 181 4.74 -4.99 -0.21
N LEU A 182 3.61 -5.59 -0.56
CA LEU A 182 2.30 -4.93 -0.41
C LEU A 182 2.04 -4.44 1.03
N GLN A 183 2.47 -5.23 2.03
CA GLN A 183 2.39 -4.82 3.43
C GLN A 183 3.20 -3.55 3.74
N GLU A 184 4.39 -3.38 3.17
CA GLU A 184 5.24 -2.20 3.39
C GLU A 184 4.56 -0.93 2.84
N ILE A 185 3.85 -1.07 1.72
CA ILE A 185 3.05 0.02 1.13
C ILE A 185 1.92 0.42 2.08
N TYR A 186 1.20 -0.55 2.64
CA TYR A 186 0.14 -0.28 3.61
C TYR A 186 0.67 0.36 4.90
N GLU A 187 1.82 -0.10 5.41
CA GLU A 187 2.49 0.50 6.57
C GLU A 187 2.97 1.93 6.27
N LEU A 188 3.43 2.19 5.05
CA LEU A 188 3.84 3.52 4.60
C LEU A 188 2.66 4.50 4.60
N PHE A 189 1.52 4.11 4.05
CA PHE A 189 0.30 4.95 4.04
C PHE A 189 -0.38 5.09 5.39
N SER A 190 -0.13 4.16 6.32
CA SER A 190 -0.63 4.20 7.70
C SER A 190 0.43 4.73 8.69
N SER A 191 1.50 5.34 8.19
CA SER A 191 2.52 5.95 9.04
C SER A 191 2.02 7.26 9.66
N LYS A 192 2.83 7.89 10.53
CA LYS A 192 2.44 9.11 11.25
C LYS A 192 1.98 10.22 10.29
N SER A 193 0.98 11.00 10.73
CA SER A 193 0.52 12.18 10.01
C SER A 193 1.66 13.20 9.81
N GLY A 194 1.58 13.98 8.73
CA GLY A 194 2.59 14.97 8.36
C GLY A 194 3.69 14.42 7.43
N ARG A 195 3.77 13.09 7.22
CA ARG A 195 4.72 12.51 6.27
C ARG A 195 4.35 12.90 4.83
N LYS A 196 5.33 13.41 4.08
CA LYS A 196 5.20 13.69 2.65
C LYS A 196 5.35 12.41 1.85
N ILE A 197 4.45 12.19 0.91
CA ILE A 197 4.50 11.09 -0.06
C ILE A 197 4.65 11.68 -1.45
N VAL A 198 5.59 11.13 -2.22
CA VAL A 198 5.79 11.44 -3.63
C VAL A 198 5.50 10.20 -4.45
N LEU A 199 4.43 10.23 -5.22
CA LEU A 199 3.97 9.12 -6.05
C LEU A 199 4.26 9.42 -7.52
N ARG A 200 4.80 8.44 -8.25
CA ARG A 200 4.79 8.45 -9.72
C ARG A 200 3.80 7.41 -10.19
N ILE A 201 2.88 7.86 -11.02
CA ILE A 201 1.81 7.03 -11.59
C ILE A 201 1.85 7.08 -13.10
N ASN A 202 1.32 6.05 -13.74
CA ASN A 202 1.02 6.01 -15.15
C ASN A 202 -0.50 5.92 -15.34
N ARG A 203 -1.06 6.86 -16.08
CA ARG A 203 -2.49 6.88 -16.43
C ARG A 203 -2.60 6.96 -17.94
N ASN A 204 -3.06 5.86 -18.55
CA ASN A 204 -3.24 5.74 -19.99
C ASN A 204 -1.96 6.08 -20.80
N GLY A 205 -0.79 5.66 -20.32
CA GLY A 205 0.50 5.92 -20.96
C GLY A 205 1.14 7.26 -20.57
N VAL A 206 0.41 8.15 -19.92
CA VAL A 206 0.93 9.45 -19.45
C VAL A 206 1.41 9.33 -18.01
N LYS A 207 2.66 9.72 -17.76
CA LYS A 207 3.27 9.67 -16.43
C LYS A 207 2.99 10.95 -15.65
N PHE A 208 2.47 10.80 -14.43
CA PHE A 208 2.22 11.91 -13.52
C PHE A 208 3.04 11.77 -12.24
N LYS A 209 3.46 12.91 -11.68
CA LYS A 209 4.07 12.98 -10.35
C LYS A 209 3.09 13.65 -9.40
N LYS A 210 2.61 12.91 -8.40
CA LYS A 210 1.67 13.40 -7.38
C LYS A 210 2.40 13.55 -6.05
N ARG A 211 2.08 14.61 -5.31
CA ARG A 211 2.67 14.89 -3.99
C ARG A 211 1.55 15.22 -3.03
N PHE A 212 1.54 14.58 -1.86
CA PHE A 212 0.57 14.85 -0.80
C PHE A 212 1.17 14.56 0.56
N VAL A 213 0.47 15.03 1.60
CA VAL A 213 0.87 14.84 3.00
C VAL A 213 -0.16 13.96 3.69
N LEU A 214 0.31 12.97 4.44
CA LEU A 214 -0.57 12.07 5.20
C LEU A 214 -1.33 12.85 6.27
N LYS A 215 -2.65 12.74 6.26
CA LYS A 215 -3.54 13.42 7.20
C LYS A 215 -4.39 12.40 7.96
N GLU A 216 -4.44 12.54 9.27
CA GLU A 216 -5.34 11.75 10.10
C GLU A 216 -6.80 12.14 9.85
N VAL A 217 -7.70 11.17 9.98
CA VAL A 217 -9.13 11.30 9.66
C VAL A 217 -9.99 11.33 10.91
N LEU A 218 -9.52 10.69 11.99
CA LEU A 218 -10.16 10.55 13.31
C LEU A 218 -9.12 10.51 14.42
#